data_AF-A0A7W7GU29-F1
#
_entry.id   AF-A0A7W7GU29-F1
#
_cell.length_a   1.000
_cell.length_b   1.000
_cell.length_c   1.000
_cell.angle_alpha   90.00
_cell.angle_beta   90.00
_cell.angle_gamma   90.00
#
_symmetry.space_group_name_H-M   'P 1'
#
loop_
_entity.id
_entity.type
_entity.pdbx_description
1 polymer ?
#
loop_
_entity_poly.entity_id
_entity_poly.type
_entity_poly.pdbx_seq_one_letter_code
_entity_poly.pdbx_strand_id
1 'polypeptide(L)'
;MSTHSYVGIPDPEQPGQVRLRYVHSDGYPSYMIPTLRAIWAGAAERDTNRLSTLLLAYDWDYLDPDTTDGSTSTPLAGEQLIPGVGMTLTATSIGGQGAPSDPVTVLALSATGGLDAQWIYLLDPGTHTVTAHTSGGDAISTEPLAS
;
A
#
# COMPACT_ATOMS: atom_id res chain seq x y z
N MET A 1 1.61 -12.15 -9.17
CA MET A 1 1.68 -11.61 -10.56
C MET A 1 2.10 -10.15 -10.45
N SER A 2 3.00 -9.63 -11.30
CA SER A 2 3.35 -8.20 -11.29
C SER A 2 2.17 -7.36 -11.76
N THR A 3 1.42 -6.84 -10.79
CA THR A 3 0.25 -5.99 -10.98
C THR A 3 0.52 -4.74 -10.17
N HIS A 4 1.18 -3.78 -10.82
CA HIS A 4 1.63 -2.55 -10.20
C HIS A 4 0.45 -1.77 -9.66
N SER A 5 0.51 -1.41 -8.38
CA SER A 5 -0.53 -0.65 -7.72
C SER A 5 0.04 0.32 -6.69
N TYR A 6 -0.82 1.18 -6.17
CA TYR A 6 -0.48 2.07 -5.08
C TYR A 6 -1.49 1.96 -3.95
N VAL A 7 -1.02 2.06 -2.72
CA VAL A 7 -1.85 2.20 -1.52
C VAL A 7 -1.60 3.57 -0.89
N GLY A 8 -2.61 4.18 -0.29
CA GLY A 8 -2.42 5.50 0.29
C GLY A 8 -3.63 6.11 0.94
N ILE A 9 -3.56 7.41 1.19
CA ILE A 9 -4.61 8.21 1.83
C ILE A 9 -4.76 9.57 1.13
N PRO A 10 -5.93 10.22 1.21
CA PRO A 10 -6.05 11.65 0.94
C PRO A 10 -5.10 12.45 1.84
N ASP A 11 -4.46 13.48 1.30
CA ASP A 11 -3.61 14.37 2.10
C ASP A 11 -4.51 15.27 2.96
N PRO A 12 -4.40 15.21 4.31
CA PRO A 12 -5.24 16.00 5.19
C PRO A 12 -4.88 17.49 5.18
N GLU A 13 -3.65 17.84 4.79
CA GLU A 13 -3.15 19.21 4.76
C GLU A 13 -3.42 19.88 3.40
N GLN A 14 -3.57 19.08 2.34
CA GLN A 14 -3.76 19.57 0.97
C GLN A 14 -4.95 18.88 0.29
N PRO A 15 -6.17 19.42 0.43
CA PRO A 15 -7.36 18.85 -0.20
C PRO A 15 -7.17 18.62 -1.71
N GLY A 16 -7.47 17.41 -2.16
CA GLY A 16 -7.29 16.99 -3.56
C GLY A 16 -5.94 16.36 -3.88
N GLN A 17 -5.00 16.35 -2.94
CA GLN A 17 -3.78 15.53 -3.03
C GLN A 17 -3.95 14.21 -2.31
N VAL A 18 -3.11 13.25 -2.69
CA VAL A 18 -3.02 11.92 -2.09
C VAL A 18 -1.57 11.60 -1.78
N ARG A 19 -1.37 10.85 -0.69
CA ARG A 19 -0.09 10.30 -0.25
C ARG A 19 -0.09 8.82 -0.58
N LEU A 20 0.83 8.38 -1.43
CA LEU A 20 0.85 7.02 -1.98
C LEU A 20 2.18 6.30 -1.75
N ARG A 21 2.11 4.97 -1.64
CA ARG A 21 3.22 4.03 -1.67
C ARG A 21 2.99 2.95 -2.70
N TYR A 22 4.08 2.52 -3.34
CA TYR A 22 4.04 1.55 -4.42
C TYR A 22 3.89 0.12 -3.89
N VAL A 23 3.17 -0.72 -4.63
CA VAL A 23 3.07 -2.16 -4.43
C VAL A 23 3.29 -2.87 -5.77
N HIS A 24 4.33 -3.71 -5.85
CA HIS A 24 4.77 -4.33 -7.09
C HIS A 24 3.84 -5.43 -7.59
N SER A 25 3.39 -6.30 -6.68
CA SER A 25 2.68 -7.53 -7.02
C SER A 25 1.27 -7.59 -6.43
N ASP A 26 0.42 -8.38 -7.08
CA ASP A 26 -0.91 -8.79 -6.60
C ASP A 26 -1.89 -7.63 -6.34
N GLY A 27 -1.70 -6.52 -7.06
CA GLY A 27 -2.52 -5.32 -6.96
C GLY A 27 -3.96 -5.39 -7.49
N TYR A 28 -4.53 -6.55 -7.82
CA TYR A 28 -5.92 -6.65 -8.30
C TYR A 28 -6.94 -6.47 -7.17
N PRO A 29 -8.10 -5.81 -7.38
CA PRO A 29 -9.06 -5.52 -6.31
C PRO A 29 -9.58 -6.76 -5.58
N SER A 30 -9.75 -7.87 -6.31
CA SER A 30 -10.19 -9.15 -5.76
C SER A 30 -9.23 -9.76 -4.76
N TYR A 31 -7.95 -9.35 -4.78
CA TYR A 31 -6.93 -9.77 -3.82
C TYR A 31 -6.62 -8.66 -2.82
N MET A 32 -6.34 -7.45 -3.33
CA MET A 32 -5.88 -6.33 -2.51
C MET A 32 -6.89 -5.91 -1.45
N ILE A 33 -8.19 -5.82 -1.77
CA ILE A 33 -9.20 -5.40 -0.79
C ILE A 33 -9.30 -6.40 0.38
N PRO A 34 -9.47 -7.72 0.15
CA PRO A 34 -9.38 -8.71 1.23
C PRO A 34 -8.07 -8.65 2.02
N THR A 35 -6.93 -8.49 1.35
CA THR A 35 -5.62 -8.35 2.00
C THR A 35 -5.57 -7.14 2.93
N LEU A 36 -6.01 -5.97 2.48
CA LEU A 36 -6.07 -4.77 3.31
C LEU A 36 -6.99 -4.94 4.52
N ARG A 37 -8.12 -5.65 4.37
CA ARG A 37 -9.03 -5.99 5.49
C ARG A 37 -8.36 -6.89 6.52
N ALA A 38 -7.62 -7.90 6.07
CA ALA A 38 -6.92 -8.82 6.96
C ALA A 38 -5.80 -8.13 7.73
N ILE A 39 -4.98 -7.31 7.06
CA ILE A 39 -3.93 -6.49 7.70
C ILE A 39 -4.57 -5.50 8.69
N TRP A 40 -5.69 -4.87 8.28
CA TRP A 40 -6.45 -3.96 9.14
C TRP A 40 -6.92 -4.66 10.42
N ALA A 41 -7.51 -5.85 10.32
CA ALA A 41 -8.02 -6.60 11.46
C ALA A 41 -6.91 -7.19 12.35
N GLY A 42 -5.77 -7.58 11.76
CA GLY A 42 -4.63 -8.18 12.43
C GLY A 42 -3.60 -7.15 12.88
N ALA A 43 -2.64 -6.82 12.01
CA ALA A 43 -1.48 -5.99 12.33
C ALA A 43 -1.84 -4.55 12.76
N ALA A 44 -2.92 -4.01 12.21
CA ALA A 44 -3.40 -2.67 12.55
C ALA A 44 -4.45 -2.66 13.68
N GLU A 45 -4.85 -3.82 14.22
CA GLU A 45 -5.77 -3.93 15.36
C GLU A 45 -7.10 -3.17 15.17
N ARG A 46 -7.62 -3.15 13.93
CA ARG A 46 -8.81 -2.41 13.49
C ARG A 46 -8.69 -0.89 13.56
N ASP A 47 -7.48 -0.35 13.58
CA ASP A 47 -7.19 1.08 13.48
C ASP A 47 -6.74 1.45 12.06
N THR A 48 -7.56 2.21 11.34
CA THR A 48 -7.25 2.65 9.97
C THR A 48 -6.11 3.67 9.91
N ASN A 49 -5.88 4.46 10.96
CA ASN A 49 -4.71 5.34 11.02
C ASN A 49 -3.43 4.50 11.14
N ARG A 50 -3.45 3.49 12.02
CA ARG A 50 -2.34 2.56 12.16
C ARG A 50 -2.06 1.79 10.86
N LEU A 51 -3.11 1.32 10.18
CA LEU A 51 -2.98 0.70 8.85
C LEU A 51 -2.32 1.65 7.85
N SER A 52 -2.80 2.89 7.78
CA SER A 52 -2.26 3.91 6.87
C SER A 52 -0.79 4.19 7.16
N THR A 53 -0.41 4.33 8.43
CA THR A 53 0.99 4.51 8.84
C THR A 53 1.87 3.33 8.43
N LEU A 54 1.41 2.09 8.65
CA LEU A 54 2.14 0.89 8.26
C LEU A 54 2.38 0.86 6.75
N LEU A 55 1.32 1.01 5.96
CA LEU A 55 1.40 0.94 4.50
C LEU A 55 2.21 2.08 3.89
N LEU A 56 2.17 3.28 4.49
CA LEU A 56 2.90 4.45 3.99
C LEU A 56 4.39 4.46 4.37
N ALA A 57 4.85 3.53 5.22
CA ALA A 57 6.23 3.49 5.68
C ALA A 57 7.21 2.98 4.60
N TYR A 58 6.75 2.13 3.69
CA TYR A 58 7.59 1.43 2.71
C TYR A 58 6.92 1.33 1.36
N ASP A 59 7.72 1.11 0.32
CA ASP A 59 7.22 0.48 -0.89
C ASP A 59 7.25 -1.05 -0.71
N TRP A 60 6.32 -1.74 -1.36
CA TRP A 60 6.05 -3.15 -1.09
C TRP A 60 6.29 -3.98 -2.35
N ASP A 61 6.97 -5.12 -2.19
CA ASP A 61 6.96 -6.13 -3.25
C ASP A 61 5.57 -6.76 -3.32
N TYR A 62 5.04 -7.19 -2.17
CA TYR A 62 3.67 -7.65 -2.02
C TYR A 62 3.16 -7.40 -0.61
N LEU A 63 1.83 -7.34 -0.48
CA LEU A 63 1.12 -7.35 0.78
C LEU A 63 0.56 -8.75 1.03
N ASP A 64 0.80 -9.27 2.23
CA ASP A 64 0.38 -10.60 2.65
C ASP A 64 0.16 -10.61 4.17
N PRO A 65 -1.09 -10.75 4.64
CA PRO A 65 -1.43 -10.73 6.06
C PRO A 65 -0.96 -11.98 6.81
N ASP A 66 -0.65 -13.09 6.10
CA ASP A 66 -0.23 -14.35 6.69
C ASP A 66 1.29 -14.42 6.89
N THR A 67 1.99 -13.34 6.54
CA THR A 67 3.42 -13.17 6.78
C THR A 67 3.75 -13.29 8.28
N THR A 68 4.61 -14.23 8.66
CA THR A 68 5.07 -14.42 10.05
C THR A 68 6.58 -14.28 10.17
N ASP A 69 7.09 -14.00 11.38
CA ASP A 69 8.54 -13.97 11.69
C ASP A 69 9.29 -15.27 11.35
N GLY A 70 8.57 -16.36 11.04
CA GLY A 70 9.11 -17.66 10.66
C GLY A 70 8.88 -18.05 9.19
N SER A 71 8.41 -17.14 8.33
CA SER A 71 8.25 -17.42 6.89
C SER A 71 9.59 -17.91 6.31
N THR A 72 9.57 -19.10 5.70
CA THR A 72 10.76 -19.82 5.20
C THR A 72 11.46 -19.13 4.02
N SER A 73 10.89 -18.05 3.51
CA SER A 73 11.49 -17.24 2.46
C SER A 73 12.52 -16.31 3.10
N THR A 74 13.79 -16.68 3.01
CA THR A 74 14.88 -15.75 3.34
C THR A 74 14.75 -14.50 2.47
N PRO A 75 14.60 -13.30 3.04
CA PRO A 75 14.54 -12.07 2.26
C PRO A 75 15.79 -11.94 1.39
N LEU A 76 15.64 -11.42 0.17
CA LEU A 76 16.80 -11.02 -0.62
C LEU A 76 17.49 -9.82 0.05
N ALA A 77 18.74 -9.55 -0.33
CA ALA A 77 19.50 -8.47 0.25
C ALA A 77 18.80 -7.11 0.06
N GLY A 78 18.30 -6.52 1.14
CA GLY A 78 17.61 -5.23 1.16
C GLY A 78 16.08 -5.31 1.18
N GLU A 79 15.50 -6.50 1.15
CA GLU A 79 14.09 -6.72 1.46
C GLU A 79 13.90 -6.91 2.96
N GLN A 80 12.76 -6.46 3.47
CA GLN A 80 12.39 -6.63 4.87
C GLN A 80 10.98 -7.23 4.94
N LEU A 81 10.89 -8.35 5.64
CA LEU A 81 9.60 -8.95 5.98
C LEU A 81 8.98 -8.17 7.16
N ILE A 82 7.76 -7.69 7.00
CA ILE A 82 6.98 -7.02 8.04
C ILE A 82 5.83 -7.98 8.45
N PRO A 83 5.89 -8.57 9.67
CA PRO A 83 4.90 -9.53 10.14
C PRO A 83 3.47 -8.98 10.07
N GLY A 84 2.57 -9.79 9.52
CA GLY A 84 1.17 -9.45 9.33
C GLY A 84 0.88 -8.37 8.30
N VAL A 85 1.86 -7.94 7.50
CA VAL A 85 1.70 -6.87 6.50
C VAL A 85 2.22 -7.30 5.13
N GLY A 86 3.47 -7.75 5.01
CA GLY A 86 4.03 -8.17 3.72
C GLY A 86 5.54 -8.02 3.61
N MET A 87 6.05 -8.01 2.39
CA MET A 87 7.47 -7.86 2.07
C MET A 87 7.73 -6.47 1.47
N THR A 88 8.69 -5.74 2.03
CA THR A 88 9.10 -4.45 1.45
C THR A 88 9.84 -4.68 0.13
N LEU A 89 9.62 -3.80 -0.84
CA LEU A 89 10.44 -3.78 -2.05
C LEU A 89 11.86 -3.38 -1.66
N THR A 90 12.85 -4.04 -2.26
CA THR A 90 14.25 -3.69 -2.05
C THR A 90 14.41 -2.20 -2.36
N ALA A 91 14.99 -1.42 -1.43
CA ALA A 91 15.47 -0.08 -1.74
C ALA A 91 16.55 -0.25 -2.81
N THR A 92 16.15 -0.20 -4.08
CA THR A 92 17.07 -0.20 -5.19
C THR A 92 17.65 1.20 -5.25
N SER A 93 18.42 1.58 -4.24
CA SER A 93 19.41 2.61 -4.43
C SER A 93 20.26 2.11 -5.58
N ILE A 94 20.21 2.83 -6.70
CA ILE A 94 21.34 2.86 -7.61
C ILE A 94 22.52 3.36 -6.75
N GLY A 95 23.23 2.41 -6.13
CA GLY A 95 24.32 2.65 -5.18
C GLY A 95 23.94 2.62 -3.70
N GLY A 96 24.04 1.45 -3.07
CA GLY A 96 24.59 1.24 -1.71
C GLY A 96 23.90 1.89 -0.50
N GLN A 97 23.60 1.04 0.50
CA GLN A 97 23.29 1.35 1.90
C GLN A 97 21.97 2.09 2.17
N GLY A 98 20.94 1.31 2.50
CA GLY A 98 20.03 1.56 3.63
C GLY A 98 19.47 2.98 3.76
N ALA A 99 19.12 3.62 2.65
CA ALA A 99 18.35 4.85 2.68
C ALA A 99 16.89 4.54 3.05
N PRO A 100 16.21 5.41 3.82
CA PRO A 100 14.76 5.31 3.94
C PRO A 100 14.16 5.32 2.53
N SER A 101 13.15 4.46 2.30
CA SER A 101 12.37 4.44 1.05
C SER A 101 12.06 5.86 0.60
N ASP A 102 12.09 6.12 -0.71
CA ASP A 102 11.84 7.44 -1.34
C ASP A 102 10.73 8.24 -0.62
N PRO A 103 10.72 9.59 -0.68
CA PRO A 103 9.63 10.34 -0.07
C PRO A 103 8.28 9.82 -0.58
N VAL A 104 7.31 9.68 0.34
CA VAL A 104 5.93 9.30 0.02
C VAL A 104 5.49 10.08 -1.23
N THR A 105 4.95 9.38 -2.22
CA THR A 105 4.56 10.06 -3.46
C THR A 105 3.35 10.93 -3.14
N VAL A 106 3.51 12.26 -3.22
CA VAL A 106 2.43 13.22 -3.03
C VAL A 106 2.07 13.83 -4.37
N LEU A 107 0.83 13.66 -4.81
CA LEU A 107 0.34 14.25 -6.04
C LEU A 107 -1.16 14.53 -5.98
N ALA A 108 -1.66 15.34 -6.90
CA ALA A 108 -3.10 15.51 -7.09
C ALA A 108 -3.73 14.18 -7.54
N LEU A 109 -4.90 13.81 -7.02
CA LEU A 109 -5.59 12.59 -7.45
C LEU A 109 -5.86 12.59 -8.97
N SER A 110 -6.11 13.76 -9.57
CA SER A 110 -6.28 13.90 -11.02
C SER A 110 -5.00 13.67 -11.84
N ALA A 111 -3.83 13.69 -11.20
CA ALA A 111 -2.54 13.46 -11.85
C ALA A 111 -2.05 12.01 -11.72
N THR A 112 -2.84 11.11 -11.12
CA THR A 112 -2.47 9.69 -10.98
C THR A 112 -2.35 8.95 -12.30
N GLY A 113 -2.96 9.45 -13.37
CA GLY A 113 -2.82 8.88 -14.72
C GLY A 113 -1.39 8.85 -15.25
N GLY A 114 -0.45 9.58 -14.63
CA GLY A 114 0.98 9.51 -14.93
C GLY A 114 1.74 8.42 -14.18
N LEU A 115 1.11 7.71 -13.24
CA LEU A 115 1.71 6.58 -12.53
C LEU A 115 1.65 5.33 -13.41
N ASP A 116 2.71 4.52 -13.41
CA ASP A 116 2.70 3.17 -13.98
C ASP A 116 1.96 2.21 -13.03
N ALA A 117 0.68 2.51 -12.78
CA ALA A 117 -0.21 1.78 -11.90
C ALA A 117 -1.37 1.23 -12.69
N GLN A 118 -1.83 0.04 -12.34
CA GLN A 118 -3.12 -0.48 -12.80
C GLN A 118 -4.24 -0.09 -11.82
N TRP A 119 -3.89 0.02 -10.53
CA TRP A 119 -4.83 0.24 -9.44
C TRP A 119 -4.27 1.18 -8.38
N ILE A 120 -5.15 1.97 -7.78
CA ILE A 120 -4.83 2.84 -6.65
C ILE A 120 -5.88 2.61 -5.56
N TYR A 121 -5.42 2.38 -4.34
CA TYR A 121 -6.25 2.09 -3.19
C TYR A 121 -6.10 3.20 -2.17
N LEU A 122 -7.16 3.98 -1.98
CA LEU A 122 -7.20 5.06 -1.00
C LEU A 122 -7.97 4.61 0.23
N LEU A 123 -7.28 4.59 1.37
CA LEU A 123 -7.88 4.40 2.68
C LEU A 123 -8.45 5.74 3.17
N ASP A 124 -9.64 5.67 3.74
CA ASP A 124 -10.25 6.79 4.45
C ASP A 124 -10.32 6.46 5.96
N PRO A 125 -9.44 7.04 6.78
CA PRO A 125 -9.47 6.85 8.22
C PRO A 125 -10.74 7.36 8.92
N GLY A 126 -11.45 8.32 8.32
CA GLY A 126 -12.67 8.88 8.88
C GLY A 126 -13.90 7.98 8.69
N THR A 127 -13.93 7.20 7.61
CA THR A 127 -15.04 6.29 7.31
C THR A 127 -14.68 4.81 7.44
N HIS A 128 -13.41 4.48 7.69
CA HIS A 128 -12.88 3.12 7.73
C HIS A 128 -13.16 2.34 6.44
N THR A 129 -13.01 3.02 5.30
CA THR A 129 -13.23 2.44 3.97
C THR A 129 -11.93 2.39 3.15
N VAL A 130 -11.95 1.55 2.12
CA VAL A 130 -10.98 1.58 1.02
C VAL A 130 -11.73 1.87 -0.27
N THR A 131 -11.22 2.80 -1.06
CA THR A 131 -11.71 3.06 -2.42
C THR A 131 -10.68 2.59 -3.42
N ALA A 132 -11.09 1.74 -4.37
CA ALA A 132 -10.27 1.32 -5.49
C ALA A 132 -10.51 2.24 -6.69
N HIS A 133 -9.43 2.73 -7.28
CA HIS A 133 -9.41 3.58 -8.46
C HIS A 133 -8.65 2.88 -9.59
N THR A 134 -9.04 3.18 -10.84
CA THR A 134 -8.21 2.87 -12.00
C THR A 134 -6.95 3.74 -12.02
N SER A 135 -6.02 3.41 -12.92
CA SER A 135 -4.88 4.27 -13.26
C SER A 135 -5.27 5.71 -13.62
N GLY A 136 -6.43 5.91 -14.25
CA GLY A 136 -6.97 7.23 -14.60
C GLY A 136 -7.47 8.07 -13.41
N GLY A 137 -7.50 7.49 -12.20
CA GLY A 137 -8.01 8.15 -10.98
C GLY A 137 -9.51 7.97 -10.77
N ASP A 138 -10.23 7.35 -11.70
CA ASP A 138 -11.67 7.08 -11.57
C ASP A 138 -11.92 6.05 -10.47
N ALA A 139 -12.77 6.38 -9.50
CA ALA A 139 -13.21 5.45 -8.47
C ALA A 139 -14.14 4.39 -9.06
N ILE A 140 -13.87 3.11 -8.78
CA ILE A 140 -14.68 1.98 -9.24
C ILE A 140 -15.52 1.40 -8.11
N SER A 141 -14.98 1.33 -6.90
CA SER A 141 -15.66 0.74 -5.75
C SER A 141 -15.16 1.33 -4.44
N THR A 142 -16.08 1.56 -3.50
CA THR A 142 -15.76 1.92 -2.11
C THR A 142 -16.33 0.85 -1.20
N GLU A 143 -15.48 0.30 -0.35
CA GLU A 143 -15.76 -0.88 0.45
C GLU A 143 -15.36 -0.64 1.91
N PRO A 144 -16.15 -1.09 2.90
CA PRO A 144 -15.74 -1.01 4.30
C PRO A 144 -14.58 -1.94 4.60
N LEU A 145 -13.67 -1.54 5.50
CA LEU A 145 -12.60 -2.40 6.02
C LEU A 145 -13.12 -3.44 7.01
N ALA A 146 -14.17 -3.10 7.75
CA ALA A 146 -14.93 -4.04 8.55
C ALA A 146 -15.90 -4.80 7.64
N SER A 147 -15.54 -6.02 7.24
CA SER A 147 -16.46 -6.98 6.58
C SER A 147 -16.33 -8.34 7.22
#